data_AF-M0P6I5-F1
#
_entry.id   AF-M0P6I5-F1
#
_cell.length_a   1.000
_cell.length_b   1.000
_cell.length_c   1.000
_cell.angle_alpha   90.00
_cell.angle_beta   90.00
_cell.angle_gamma   90.00
#
_symmetry.space_group_name_H-M   'P 1'
#
loop_
_entity.id
_entity.type
_entity.pdbx_description
1 polymer ?
#
loop_
_entity_poly.entity_id
_entity_poly.type
_entity_poly.pdbx_seq_one_letter_code
_entity_poly.pdbx_strand_id
1 'polypeptide(L)' 'MSSTPVVTIAALVVGLTVGALFAFLRVPIPAPPELPGVVAIVGIYLGFKLVGYAGVGFDLLEALGL' A
#
# COMPACT_ATOMS: atom_id res chain seq x y z
N MET A 1 1.03 -2.81 21.99
CA MET A 1 1.22 -1.73 20.98
C MET A 1 2.56 -1.96 20.32
N SER A 2 2.61 -2.58 19.14
CA SER A 2 3.85 -2.65 18.37
C SER A 2 4.22 -1.24 17.93
N SER A 3 5.47 -0.83 18.15
CA SER A 3 5.97 0.47 17.71
C SER A 3 6.01 0.51 16.18
N THR A 4 5.44 1.55 15.57
CA THR A 4 5.38 1.76 14.10
C THR A 4 6.69 1.40 13.37
N PRO A 5 7.88 1.79 13.86
CA PRO A 5 9.15 1.44 13.22
C PRO A 5 9.39 -0.07 13.11
N VAL A 6 9.02 -0.84 14.13
CA VAL A 6 9.20 -2.30 14.16
C VAL A 6 8.31 -2.95 13.10
N VAL A 7 7.07 -2.49 12.95
CA VAL A 7 6.15 -2.98 11.92
C VAL A 7 6.65 -2.62 10.53
N THR A 8 7.19 -1.41 10.33
CA THR A 8 7.78 -1.00 9.04
C THR A 8 8.96 -1.88 8.65
N ILE A 9 9.88 -2.15 9.59
CA ILE A 9 11.05 -3.02 9.32
C ILE A 9 10.57 -4.45 9.02
N ALA A 10 9.64 -4.98 9.79
CA ALA A 10 9.08 -6.31 9.55
C ALA A 10 8.41 -6.39 8.16
N ALA A 11 7.62 -5.39 7.78
CA ALA A 11 6.98 -5.33 6.46
C ALA A 11 8.01 -5.29 5.31
N LEU A 12 9.11 -4.55 5.47
CA LEU A 12 10.20 -4.53 4.50
C LEU A 12 10.87 -5.90 4.37
N VAL A 13 11.18 -6.56 5.47
CA VAL A 13 11.79 -7.90 5.48
C VAL A 13 10.87 -8.93 4.83
N VAL A 14 9.56 -8.86 5.11
CA VAL A 14 8.57 -9.74 4.48
C VAL A 14 8.53 -9.49 2.97
N GLY A 15 8.43 -8.23 2.53
CA GLY A 15 8.41 -7.87 1.11
C GLY A 15 9.65 -8.35 0.35
N LEU A 16 10.84 -8.14 0.92
CA LEU A 16 12.11 -8.62 0.35
C LEU A 16 12.15 -10.15 0.26
N THR A 17 11.76 -10.84 1.32
CA THR A 17 11.81 -12.31 1.39
C THR A 17 10.82 -12.95 0.42
N VAL A 18 9.60 -12.44 0.35
CA VAL A 18 8.58 -12.92 -0.60
C VAL A 18 9.02 -12.63 -2.03
N GLY A 19 9.51 -11.41 -2.32
CA GLY A 19 10.03 -11.08 -3.65
C GLY A 19 11.18 -11.99 -4.08
N ALA A 20 12.15 -12.21 -3.19
CA ALA A 20 13.30 -13.10 -3.44
C ALA A 20 12.85 -14.55 -3.67
N LEU A 21 11.90 -15.04 -2.88
CA LEU A 21 11.36 -16.40 -3.02
C LEU A 21 10.68 -16.60 -4.38
N PHE A 22 9.85 -15.65 -4.82
CA PHE A 22 9.16 -15.74 -6.10
C PHE A 22 10.13 -15.68 -7.29
N ALA A 23 11.14 -14.79 -7.21
CA ALA A 23 12.21 -14.73 -8.20
C ALA A 23 13.03 -16.03 -8.25
N PHE A 24 13.35 -16.61 -7.08
CA PHE A 24 14.07 -17.88 -6.97
C PHE A 24 13.29 -19.05 -7.58
N LEU A 25 11.99 -19.13 -7.29
CA LEU A 25 11.08 -20.15 -7.82
C LEU A 25 10.66 -19.89 -9.29
N ARG A 26 11.06 -18.75 -9.88
CA ARG A 26 10.66 -18.31 -11.23
C ARG A 26 9.15 -18.28 -11.43
N VAL A 27 8.40 -17.96 -10.37
CA VAL A 27 6.95 -17.79 -10.44
C VAL A 27 6.59 -16.31 -10.59
N PRO A 28 5.50 -15.97 -11.30
CA PRO A 28 5.02 -14.59 -11.38
C PRO A 28 4.75 -14.03 -9.98
N ILE A 29 5.20 -12.81 -9.70
CA ILE A 29 4.96 -12.16 -8.41
C ILE A 29 3.47 -11.79 -8.25
N PRO A 30 2.91 -11.83 -7.02
CA PRO A 30 1.51 -11.47 -6.77
C PRO A 30 1.27 -9.96 -6.78
N ALA A 31 2.33 -9.17 -6.57
CA ALA A 31 2.31 -7.70 -6.59
C ALA A 31 2.42 -7.18 -8.03
N PRO A 32 1.99 -5.92 -8.30
CA PRO A 32 2.10 -5.34 -9.64
C PRO A 32 3.56 -5.41 -10.14
N PRO A 33 3.84 -6.16 -11.22
CA PRO A 33 5.20 -6.44 -11.63
C PRO A 33 5.89 -5.26 -12.35
N GLU A 34 5.11 -4.28 -12.79
CA GLU A 34 5.59 -3.12 -13.53
C GLU A 34 5.62 -1.82 -12.71
N LEU A 35 6.56 -0.93 -13.07
CA LEU A 35 6.69 0.40 -12.46
C LEU A 35 5.35 1.19 -12.43
N PRO A 36 4.52 1.20 -13.50
CA PRO A 36 3.20 1.83 -13.45
C PRO A 36 2.31 1.37 -12.29
N GLY A 37 2.29 0.07 -11.99
CA GLY A 37 1.48 -0.48 -10.90
C GLY A 37 1.96 -0.03 -9.52
N VAL A 38 3.28 0.00 -9.31
CA VAL A 38 3.87 0.52 -8.06
C VAL A 38 3.58 2.01 -7.89
N VAL A 39 3.74 2.79 -8.96
CA VAL A 39 3.46 4.24 -8.96
C VAL A 39 1.98 4.51 -8.68
N ALA A 40 1.06 3.69 -9.18
CA ALA A 40 -0.36 3.81 -8.88
C ALA A 40 -0.65 3.65 -7.38
N ILE A 41 -0.06 2.64 -6.71
CA ILE A 41 -0.22 2.44 -5.25
C ILE A 41 0.29 3.66 -4.46
N VAL A 42 1.46 4.19 -4.84
CA VAL A 42 2.00 5.40 -4.22
C VAL A 42 1.07 6.59 -4.43
N GLY A 43 0.55 6.77 -5.65
CA GLY A 43 -0.40 7.82 -5.99
C GLY A 43 -1.70 7.74 -5.18
N ILE A 44 -2.24 6.54 -4.97
CA ILE A 44 -3.43 6.31 -4.14
C ILE A 44 -3.17 6.76 -2.70
N TYR A 45 -2.05 6.36 -2.09
CA TYR A 45 -1.72 6.75 -0.72
C TYR A 45 -1.52 8.26 -0.57
N LEU A 46 -0.82 8.88 -1.53
CA LEU A 46 -0.62 10.34 -1.52
C LEU A 46 -1.94 11.09 -1.72
N GLY A 47 -2.80 10.66 -2.64
CA GLY A 47 -4.12 11.25 -2.86
C GLY A 47 -4.99 11.16 -1.59
N PHE A 48 -5.00 10.01 -0.92
CA PHE A 48 -5.69 9.83 0.36
C PHE A 48 -5.20 10.83 1.42
N LYS A 49 -3.88 10.98 1.57
CA LYS A 49 -3.30 11.95 2.51
C LYS A 49 -3.61 13.39 2.12
N LEU A 50 -3.54 13.74 0.84
CA LEU A 50 -3.81 15.07 0.32
C LEU A 50 -5.23 15.52 0.67
N VAL A 51 -6.22 14.68 0.37
CA VAL A 51 -7.63 14.93 0.69
C VAL A 51 -7.82 15.09 2.20
N GLY A 52 -7.21 14.20 3.00
CA GLY A 52 -7.22 14.30 4.46
C GLY A 52 -6.63 15.61 5.00
N TYR A 53 -5.55 16.13 4.40
CA TYR A 53 -4.98 17.42 4.80
C TYR A 53 -5.77 18.62 4.29
N ALA A 54 -6.36 18.52 3.11
CA ALA A 54 -7.17 19.57 2.52
C ALA A 54 -8.53 19.73 3.21
N GLY A 55 -8.95 18.75 4.01
CA GLY A 55 -10.21 18.79 4.75
C GLY A 55 -11.45 18.82 3.85
N VAL A 56 -11.28 18.45 2.57
CA VAL A 56 -12.35 18.35 1.59
C VAL A 56 -12.70 16.88 1.41
N GLY A 57 -13.99 16.57 1.25
CA GLY A 57 -14.44 15.20 1.09
C GLY A 57 -15.95 15.14 1.06
N PHE A 58 -16.48 14.04 0.55
CA PHE A 58 -17.89 13.71 0.61
C PHE A 58 -18.02 12.38 1.34
N ASP A 59 -18.76 12.37 2.45
CA ASP A 59 -19.01 11.15 3.21
C ASP A 59 -20.11 10.34 2.51
N LEU A 60 -19.67 9.37 1.72
CA LEU A 60 -20.55 8.45 1.00
C LEU A 60 -21.35 7.56 1.95
N LEU A 61 -20.80 7.21 3.12
CA LEU A 61 -21.45 6.32 4.07
C LEU A 61 -22.61 7.07 4.74
N GLU A 62 -22.34 8.29 5.21
CA GLU A 62 -23.38 9.18 5.74
C GLU A 62 -24.46 9.47 4.69
N ALA A 63 -24.07 9.74 3.44
CA ALA A 63 -25.00 9.98 2.35
C ALA A 63 -25.86 8.77 1.98
N LEU A 64 -25.35 7.56 2.20
CA LEU A 64 -26.09 6.30 2.03
C LEU A 64 -26.90 5.91 3.27
N GLY A 65 -26.80 6.70 4.35
CA GLY A 65 -27.49 6.48 5.63
C GLY A 65 -26.92 5.33 6.46
N LEU A 66 -25.64 4.97 6.25
CA LEU A 66 -24.93 3.91 6.97
C LEU A 66 -24.00 4.47 8.05
#